data_AF-A0A8B9R984-F1
#
_entry.id   AF-A0A8B9R984-F1
#
_cell.length_a   1.000
_cell.length_b   1.000
_cell.length_c   1.000
_cell.angle_alpha   90.00
_cell.angle_beta   90.00
_cell.angle_gamma   90.00
#
_symmetry.space_group_name_H-M   'P 1'
#
loop_
_entity.id
_entity.type
_entity.pdbx_description
1 polymer ?
#
loop_
_entity_poly.entity_id
_entity_poly.type
_entity_poly.pdbx_seq_one_letter_code
_entity_poly.pdbx_strand_id
1 'polypeptide(L)'
;MEIVYVYVKKRSEFGRQCNFSDRPAELHVDILPDPSLAANFIDRDPCDVPIQCTQEMSEHEVNTERFEYETRGINHMEGGWPKDVNPQEMEQTIRYRKKVEKDENYVNTILQLGSHMEHCIRQNNAIDIYQEYFEEEEGVEETEEQPSAKTINVFRDPNEVKRTATSLSWHPDGSQKLAVAYSSLEFQKVSKDMSYDSYIWDIEVSNKPEMTLKPVSPLVCLEYNPKDSHILVGGSYNGQIAYWDTRKGSQPVEMSTIEHSHRDPVYKVIWLQSKTGTDFFSASTDGQVLWWDIRKMSEPTERLVLDPSKKGKLDQALGAISLEFETTMPTKFMVGTEQGMVVSCNRKAKTPAEKIVCTYSGHHGPIYSLQRNPFFPKNFLTVGDWTARIWSEDIRESSIMWTKYQTAYLSDGCWSPVRPSVFFTVKMDGTLDVWDFLFKQNDPTLSIKVCDEALYSMRVQDNGRFLGCGSELGTTTLLEISSGLCTLQRNEKALATAMFERETKREKILEARHREMRLKERSRSEQSKEDETKETEGEESAEELVARAEREFYEMVEAEMKKREKDEKIEIDQISLHPPMYSQHKGEENQCCVLGYCSSFTWNDNCMGSFVLCIYCS
;
A
#
# COMPACT_ATOMS: atom_id res chain seq x y z
N MET A 1 0.69 -75.65 -28.44
CA MET A 1 1.93 -75.93 -27.67
C MET A 1 2.94 -76.42 -28.68
N GLU A 2 3.75 -75.53 -29.23
CA GLU A 2 4.79 -75.95 -30.18
C GLU A 2 6.04 -76.35 -29.37
N ILE A 3 6.38 -77.64 -29.46
CA ILE A 3 7.59 -78.21 -28.89
C ILE A 3 8.71 -77.89 -29.88
N VAL A 4 9.45 -76.80 -29.65
CA VAL A 4 10.64 -76.49 -30.43
C VAL A 4 11.84 -77.20 -29.80
N TYR A 5 12.35 -78.24 -30.46
CA TYR A 5 13.63 -78.83 -30.13
C TYR A 5 14.74 -77.87 -30.59
N VAL A 6 15.42 -77.23 -29.63
CA VAL A 6 16.55 -76.35 -29.92
C VAL A 6 17.83 -77.20 -29.93
N TYR A 7 18.47 -77.30 -31.09
CA TYR A 7 19.82 -77.86 -31.17
C TYR A 7 20.83 -76.84 -30.63
N VAL A 8 21.47 -77.17 -29.50
CA VAL A 8 22.50 -76.33 -28.88
C VAL A 8 23.86 -76.95 -29.18
N LYS A 9 24.72 -76.23 -29.92
CA LYS A 9 26.12 -76.62 -30.13
C LYS A 9 27.04 -75.71 -29.32
N LYS A 10 28.03 -76.29 -28.62
CA LYS A 10 28.99 -75.51 -27.82
C LYS A 10 29.87 -74.66 -28.73
N ARG A 11 30.14 -73.42 -28.31
CA ARG A 11 30.93 -72.43 -29.08
C ARG A 11 32.35 -72.92 -29.44
N SER A 12 32.94 -73.79 -28.63
CA SER A 12 34.25 -74.41 -28.89
C SER A 12 34.28 -75.37 -30.07
N GLU A 13 33.11 -75.79 -30.57
CA GLU A 13 32.98 -76.74 -31.68
C GLU A 13 32.54 -76.04 -32.99
N PHE A 14 32.33 -74.72 -32.96
CA PHE A 14 32.10 -73.93 -34.17
C PHE A 14 33.43 -73.77 -34.93
N GLY A 15 33.42 -74.12 -36.22
CA GLY A 15 34.59 -74.04 -37.09
C GLY A 15 35.48 -75.28 -37.13
N ARG A 16 35.14 -76.35 -36.40
CA ARG A 16 35.81 -77.64 -36.60
C ARG A 16 35.45 -78.18 -37.98
N GLN A 17 36.44 -78.55 -38.78
CA GLN A 17 36.23 -78.98 -40.17
C GLN A 17 35.35 -80.25 -40.20
N CYS A 18 34.19 -80.14 -40.84
CA CYS A 18 33.30 -81.28 -41.06
C CYS A 18 34.01 -82.25 -42.00
N ASN A 19 34.24 -83.47 -41.53
CA ASN A 19 34.85 -84.52 -42.33
C ASN A 19 33.73 -85.21 -43.12
N PHE A 20 33.42 -84.68 -44.30
CA PHE A 20 32.46 -85.30 -45.18
C PHE A 20 33.12 -86.51 -45.86
N SER A 21 32.66 -87.70 -45.52
CA SER A 21 32.96 -88.92 -46.27
C SER A 21 31.66 -89.46 -46.82
N ASP A 22 31.66 -89.95 -48.06
CA ASP A 22 30.49 -90.59 -48.64
C ASP A 22 30.07 -91.77 -47.76
N ARG A 23 28.86 -91.67 -47.20
CA ARG A 23 28.17 -92.79 -46.58
C ARG A 23 27.16 -93.34 -47.59
N PRO A 24 27.04 -94.66 -47.73
CA PRO A 24 25.94 -95.23 -48.49
C PRO A 24 24.61 -94.80 -47.87
N ALA A 25 23.60 -94.57 -48.72
CA ALA A 25 22.27 -94.18 -48.28
C ALA A 25 21.63 -95.30 -47.45
N GLU A 26 21.25 -95.01 -46.20
CA GLU A 26 20.41 -95.89 -45.37
C GLU A 26 18.96 -95.39 -45.41
N LEU A 27 18.04 -96.27 -45.80
CA LEU A 27 16.61 -96.04 -45.67
C LEU A 27 16.22 -96.24 -44.21
N HIS A 28 16.23 -95.16 -43.40
CA HIS A 28 15.91 -95.27 -41.97
C HIS A 28 14.42 -95.45 -41.69
N VAL A 29 13.56 -94.91 -42.54
CA VAL A 29 12.12 -94.94 -42.34
C VAL A 29 11.43 -95.13 -43.68
N ASP A 30 10.64 -96.18 -43.76
CA ASP A 30 9.67 -96.46 -44.82
C ASP A 30 8.28 -96.30 -44.21
N ILE A 31 7.49 -95.34 -44.71
CA ILE A 31 6.11 -95.09 -44.23
C ILE A 31 5.17 -95.68 -45.27
N LEU A 32 4.71 -96.90 -44.99
CA LEU A 32 3.68 -97.55 -45.79
C LEU A 32 2.33 -96.85 -45.59
N PRO A 33 1.52 -96.69 -46.65
CA PRO A 33 0.21 -96.06 -46.53
C PRO A 33 -0.69 -96.88 -45.60
N ASP A 34 -1.27 -96.20 -44.61
CA ASP A 34 -2.22 -96.81 -43.67
C ASP A 34 -3.58 -97.02 -44.37
N PRO A 35 -4.07 -98.27 -44.48
CA PRO A 35 -5.38 -98.57 -45.07
C PRO A 35 -6.55 -97.84 -44.38
N SER A 36 -6.37 -97.42 -43.12
CA SER A 36 -7.38 -96.67 -42.37
C SER A 36 -7.69 -95.29 -42.98
N LEU A 37 -6.73 -94.72 -43.72
CA LEU A 37 -6.86 -93.42 -44.38
C LEU A 37 -7.55 -93.50 -45.75
N ALA A 38 -7.72 -94.70 -46.31
CA ALA A 38 -8.44 -94.88 -47.58
C ALA A 38 -9.91 -94.44 -47.49
N ALA A 39 -10.53 -94.51 -46.31
CA ALA A 39 -11.92 -94.08 -46.09
C ALA A 39 -12.10 -92.55 -46.17
N ASN A 40 -11.01 -91.78 -46.04
CA ASN A 40 -11.00 -90.33 -46.16
C ASN A 40 -10.63 -89.86 -47.59
N PHE A 41 -10.50 -90.81 -48.54
CA PHE A 41 -10.23 -90.50 -49.93
C PHE A 41 -11.47 -89.91 -50.59
N ILE A 42 -11.38 -88.67 -51.06
CA ILE A 42 -12.42 -88.00 -51.83
C ILE A 42 -11.83 -87.69 -53.20
N ASP A 43 -12.43 -88.25 -54.25
CA ASP A 43 -12.11 -87.92 -55.64
C ASP A 43 -12.45 -86.44 -55.89
N ARG A 44 -11.44 -85.64 -56.23
CA ARG A 44 -11.62 -84.30 -56.76
C ARG A 44 -11.30 -84.29 -58.24
N ASP A 45 -12.18 -83.60 -58.99
CA ASP A 45 -12.04 -83.40 -60.42
C ASP A 45 -10.66 -82.86 -60.80
N PRO A 46 -10.08 -83.35 -61.91
CA PRO A 46 -8.72 -83.02 -62.32
C PRO A 46 -8.65 -81.54 -62.70
N CYS A 47 -8.07 -80.73 -61.83
CA CYS A 47 -7.55 -79.42 -62.21
C CYS A 47 -6.16 -79.65 -62.81
N ASP A 48 -6.01 -79.27 -64.08
CA ASP A 48 -4.72 -79.22 -64.76
C ASP A 48 -3.76 -78.34 -63.95
N VAL A 49 -2.75 -78.96 -63.33
CA VAL A 49 -1.65 -78.24 -62.70
C VAL A 49 -0.47 -78.29 -63.65
N PRO A 50 0.00 -77.14 -64.18
CA PRO A 50 1.24 -77.10 -64.95
C PRO A 50 2.39 -77.53 -64.05
N ILE A 51 3.07 -78.61 -64.43
CA ILE A 51 4.26 -79.11 -63.72
C ILE A 51 5.45 -78.32 -64.26
N GLN A 52 5.94 -77.35 -63.49
CA GLN A 52 7.16 -76.64 -63.85
C GLN A 52 8.37 -77.48 -63.44
N CYS A 53 9.08 -78.03 -64.43
CA CYS A 53 10.32 -78.80 -64.24
C CYS A 53 11.55 -77.86 -64.14
N THR A 54 11.46 -76.84 -63.30
CA THR A 54 12.61 -76.00 -62.90
C THR A 54 12.94 -76.34 -61.46
N GLN A 55 14.22 -76.48 -61.12
CA GLN A 55 14.64 -76.59 -59.72
C GLN A 55 14.04 -75.41 -58.94
N GLU A 56 13.46 -75.66 -57.76
CA GLU A 56 13.08 -74.57 -56.84
C GLU A 56 14.36 -73.82 -56.46
N MET A 57 14.59 -72.71 -57.14
CA MET A 57 15.66 -71.79 -56.81
C MET A 57 15.14 -70.91 -55.68
N SER A 58 15.69 -71.08 -54.49
CA SER A 58 15.44 -70.18 -53.37
C SER A 58 16.39 -68.99 -53.52
N GLU A 59 15.81 -67.82 -53.80
CA GLU A 59 16.55 -66.56 -53.72
C GLU A 59 16.82 -66.25 -52.24
N HIS A 60 18.10 -66.26 -51.88
CA HIS A 60 18.55 -65.90 -50.55
C HIS A 60 19.17 -64.51 -50.62
N GLU A 61 18.43 -63.51 -50.15
CA GLU A 61 19.01 -62.19 -49.90
C GLU A 61 19.84 -62.25 -48.62
N VAL A 62 21.17 -62.19 -48.77
CA VAL A 62 22.08 -62.02 -47.64
C VAL A 62 22.48 -60.56 -47.59
N ASN A 63 21.87 -59.82 -46.67
CA ASN A 63 22.32 -58.48 -46.32
C ASN A 63 23.15 -58.57 -45.03
N THR A 64 24.47 -58.55 -45.15
CA THR A 64 25.33 -58.43 -43.97
C THR A 64 25.33 -56.98 -43.52
N GLU A 65 24.85 -56.70 -42.32
CA GLU A 65 25.05 -55.39 -41.69
C GLU A 65 26.55 -55.07 -41.70
N ARG A 66 26.90 -53.88 -42.21
CA ARG A 66 28.29 -53.44 -42.25
C ARG A 66 28.75 -53.20 -40.81
N PHE A 67 29.48 -54.15 -40.24
CA PHE A 67 30.12 -53.94 -38.94
C PHE A 67 31.17 -52.85 -39.06
N GLU A 68 30.94 -51.73 -38.38
CA GLU A 68 31.94 -50.68 -38.24
C GLU A 68 33.00 -51.15 -37.23
N TYR A 69 34.19 -51.46 -37.72
CA TYR A 69 35.35 -51.75 -36.88
C TYR A 69 36.10 -50.45 -36.61
N GLU A 70 36.19 -50.06 -35.34
CA GLU A 70 37.03 -48.95 -34.91
C GLU A 70 38.35 -49.48 -34.34
N THR A 71 39.47 -49.14 -34.97
CA THR A 71 40.81 -49.49 -34.44
C THR A 71 41.20 -48.44 -33.41
N ARG A 72 41.05 -48.76 -32.12
CA ARG A 72 41.47 -47.86 -31.04
C ARG A 72 42.95 -48.07 -30.70
N GLY A 73 43.79 -47.12 -31.06
CA GLY A 73 45.12 -46.96 -30.48
C GLY A 73 45.04 -46.00 -29.29
N ILE A 74 45.70 -46.33 -28.17
CA ILE A 74 45.84 -45.40 -27.05
C ILE A 74 47.14 -44.62 -27.25
N ASN A 75 47.05 -43.35 -27.62
CA ASN A 75 48.17 -42.41 -27.55
C ASN A 75 48.18 -41.76 -26.15
N HIS A 76 48.97 -42.30 -25.23
CA HIS A 76 49.34 -41.56 -24.02
C HIS A 76 50.29 -40.43 -24.41
N MET A 77 49.75 -39.24 -24.68
CA MET A 77 50.51 -38.01 -24.81
C MET A 77 50.65 -37.36 -23.43
N GLU A 78 51.39 -38.01 -22.53
CA GLU A 78 51.82 -37.41 -21.27
C GLU A 78 53.36 -37.35 -21.23
N GLY A 79 53.90 -36.14 -21.29
CA GLY A 79 55.33 -35.87 -21.14
C GLY A 79 56.10 -35.68 -22.46
N GLY A 80 56.66 -34.49 -22.65
CA GLY A 80 57.65 -34.16 -23.68
C GLY A 80 59.09 -34.44 -23.26
N TRP A 81 59.30 -35.40 -22.36
CA TRP A 81 60.64 -35.78 -21.92
C TRP A 81 61.37 -36.51 -23.05
N PRO A 82 62.70 -36.34 -23.18
CA PRO A 82 63.47 -37.14 -24.13
C PRO A 82 63.28 -38.64 -23.85
N LYS A 83 63.40 -39.47 -24.90
CA LYS A 83 63.14 -40.93 -24.86
C LYS A 83 63.89 -41.67 -23.74
N ASP A 84 65.03 -41.14 -23.30
CA ASP A 84 65.91 -41.76 -22.31
C ASP A 84 65.59 -41.38 -20.85
N VAL A 85 64.60 -40.50 -20.62
CA VAL A 85 64.22 -40.03 -19.28
C VAL A 85 62.83 -40.53 -18.93
N ASN A 86 62.73 -41.38 -17.91
CA ASN A 86 61.43 -41.86 -17.43
C ASN A 86 60.75 -40.80 -16.54
N PRO A 87 59.56 -40.27 -16.91
CA PRO A 87 58.85 -39.26 -16.13
C PRO A 87 58.35 -39.77 -14.76
N GLN A 88 58.13 -41.09 -14.64
CA GLN A 88 57.64 -41.71 -13.41
C GLN A 88 58.73 -41.75 -12.33
N GLU A 89 60.00 -41.65 -12.72
CA GLU A 89 61.13 -41.65 -11.81
C GLU A 89 61.57 -40.21 -11.51
N MET A 90 61.22 -39.73 -10.30
CA MET A 90 61.49 -38.36 -9.88
C MET A 90 63.00 -38.02 -9.88
N GLU A 91 63.87 -38.97 -9.60
CA GLU A 91 65.32 -38.73 -9.66
C GLU A 91 65.81 -38.42 -11.07
N GLN A 92 65.30 -39.13 -12.09
CA GLN A 92 65.72 -38.95 -13.47
C GLN A 92 65.28 -37.59 -14.02
N THR A 93 64.04 -37.19 -13.73
CA THR A 93 63.53 -35.87 -14.14
C THR A 93 64.30 -34.72 -13.49
N ILE A 94 64.67 -34.85 -12.20
CA ILE A 94 65.49 -33.86 -11.49
C ILE A 94 66.91 -33.80 -12.08
N ARG A 95 67.54 -34.95 -12.35
CA ARG A 95 68.87 -35.01 -12.96
C ARG A 95 68.88 -34.36 -14.35
N TYR A 96 67.84 -34.61 -15.15
CA TYR A 96 67.71 -34.00 -16.47
C TYR A 96 67.54 -32.47 -16.38
N ARG A 97 66.63 -31.97 -15.53
CA ARG A 97 66.49 -30.51 -15.30
C ARG A 97 67.79 -29.87 -14.87
N LYS A 98 68.49 -30.46 -13.89
CA LYS A 98 69.80 -29.97 -13.44
C LYS A 98 70.86 -29.98 -14.54
N LYS A 99 70.78 -30.90 -15.49
CA LYS A 99 71.69 -30.93 -16.65
C LYS A 99 71.41 -29.76 -17.59
N VAL A 100 70.13 -29.49 -17.88
CA VAL A 100 69.71 -28.37 -18.75
C VAL A 100 69.98 -27.03 -18.08
N GLU A 101 69.68 -26.90 -16.78
CA GLU A 101 69.91 -25.66 -16.01
C GLU A 101 71.38 -25.29 -15.87
N LYS A 102 72.29 -26.26 -15.99
CA LYS A 102 73.74 -26.04 -15.96
C LYS A 102 74.32 -25.62 -17.31
N ASP A 103 73.54 -25.69 -18.39
CA ASP A 103 74.00 -25.22 -19.69
C ASP A 103 74.15 -23.70 -19.67
N GLU A 104 75.33 -23.18 -20.06
CA GLU A 104 75.59 -21.74 -20.07
C GLU A 104 74.64 -21.00 -21.01
N ASN A 105 74.23 -21.64 -22.10
CA ASN A 105 73.26 -21.07 -23.04
C ASN A 105 71.87 -20.90 -22.41
N TYR A 106 71.46 -21.80 -21.51
CA TYR A 106 70.19 -21.70 -20.79
C TYR A 106 70.18 -20.48 -19.87
N VAL A 107 71.25 -20.26 -19.12
CA VAL A 107 71.36 -19.10 -18.22
C VAL A 107 71.35 -17.79 -19.02
N ASN A 108 72.13 -17.72 -20.11
CA ASN A 108 72.20 -16.51 -20.95
C ASN A 108 70.85 -16.16 -21.60
N THR A 109 70.13 -17.16 -22.12
CA THR A 109 68.82 -16.94 -22.74
C THR A 109 67.75 -16.54 -21.72
N ILE A 110 67.75 -17.13 -20.53
CA ILE A 110 66.82 -16.72 -19.46
C ILE A 110 67.08 -15.31 -18.99
N LEU A 111 68.34 -14.90 -18.79
CA LEU A 111 68.66 -13.53 -18.39
C LEU A 111 68.26 -12.52 -19.47
N GLN A 112 68.43 -12.87 -20.75
CA GLN A 112 68.01 -12.02 -21.87
C GLN A 112 66.49 -11.92 -21.99
N LEU A 113 65.75 -13.01 -21.84
CA LEU A 113 64.28 -13.00 -21.85
C LEU A 113 63.72 -12.33 -20.60
N GLY A 114 64.39 -12.49 -19.46
CA GLY A 114 64.06 -11.86 -18.20
C GLY A 114 64.07 -10.34 -18.28
N SER A 115 65.07 -9.74 -18.94
CA SER A 115 65.12 -8.28 -19.13
C SER A 115 63.99 -7.75 -20.02
N HIS A 116 63.59 -8.51 -21.05
CA HIS A 116 62.44 -8.16 -21.89
C HIS A 116 61.13 -8.28 -21.13
N MET A 117 60.95 -9.37 -20.37
CA MET A 117 59.77 -9.57 -19.53
C MET A 117 59.65 -8.47 -18.46
N GLU A 118 60.76 -8.11 -17.82
CA GLU A 118 60.80 -7.05 -16.80
C GLU A 118 60.36 -5.70 -17.39
N HIS A 119 60.76 -5.38 -18.62
CA HIS A 119 60.29 -4.19 -19.32
C HIS A 119 58.75 -4.21 -19.50
N CYS A 120 58.19 -5.32 -19.99
CA CYS A 120 56.74 -5.46 -20.18
C CYS A 120 55.97 -5.33 -18.86
N ILE A 121 56.48 -5.93 -17.77
CA ILE A 121 55.86 -5.83 -16.44
C ILE A 121 55.88 -4.38 -15.94
N ARG A 122 57.02 -3.69 -16.06
CA ARG A 122 57.13 -2.28 -15.66
C ARG A 122 56.20 -1.38 -16.49
N GLN A 123 56.02 -1.70 -17.77
CA GLN A 123 55.11 -0.96 -18.65
C GLN A 123 53.65 -1.15 -18.24
N ASN A 124 53.21 -2.38 -17.97
CA ASN A 124 51.84 -2.65 -17.51
C ASN A 124 51.55 -2.02 -16.15
N ASN A 125 52.54 -1.94 -15.26
CA ASN A 125 52.40 -1.28 -13.97
C ASN A 125 52.49 0.25 -14.04
N ALA A 126 52.96 0.83 -15.15
CA ALA A 126 53.10 2.28 -15.26
C ALA A 126 51.73 2.96 -15.37
N ILE A 127 50.82 2.39 -16.15
CA ILE A 127 49.44 2.84 -16.33
C ILE A 127 48.59 1.61 -16.62
N ASP A 128 47.50 1.42 -15.85
CA ASP A 128 46.52 0.39 -16.15
C ASP A 128 45.62 0.85 -17.30
N ILE A 129 45.93 0.38 -18.51
CA ILE A 129 45.16 0.69 -19.73
C ILE A 129 43.78 0.04 -19.77
N TYR A 130 43.47 -0.87 -18.84
CA TYR A 130 42.19 -1.57 -18.77
C TYR A 130 41.27 -1.02 -17.68
N GLN A 131 41.72 -0.01 -16.92
CA GLN A 131 40.87 0.66 -15.95
C GLN A 131 39.88 1.59 -16.66
N GLU A 132 38.60 1.23 -16.65
CA GLU A 132 37.53 2.14 -17.07
C GLU A 132 37.23 3.13 -15.94
N TYR A 133 37.40 4.42 -16.22
CA TYR A 133 37.03 5.46 -15.28
C TYR A 133 35.50 5.58 -15.22
N PHE A 134 34.95 5.78 -14.01
CA PHE A 134 33.53 6.03 -13.74
C PHE A 134 32.55 4.84 -13.86
N GLU A 135 33.02 3.58 -13.79
CA GLU A 135 32.11 2.40 -13.72
C GLU A 135 31.12 2.44 -12.54
N GLU A 136 31.50 3.05 -11.40
CA GLU A 136 30.65 3.15 -10.20
C GLU A 136 29.81 4.44 -10.14
N GLU A 137 30.05 5.41 -11.03
CA GLU A 137 29.14 6.55 -11.22
C GLU A 137 28.00 6.11 -12.14
N GLU A 138 27.21 5.13 -11.70
CA GLU A 138 25.84 5.03 -12.17
C GLU A 138 25.16 6.35 -11.80
N GLY A 139 25.03 7.23 -12.80
CA GLY A 139 24.54 8.59 -12.67
C GLY A 139 23.38 8.65 -11.70
N VAL A 140 23.65 9.20 -10.51
CA VAL A 140 22.58 9.83 -9.75
C VAL A 140 22.26 11.06 -10.58
N GLU A 141 21.37 10.91 -11.57
CA GLU A 141 20.65 12.03 -12.13
C GLU A 141 19.82 12.60 -10.96
N GLU A 142 20.47 13.37 -10.08
CA GLU A 142 19.80 14.39 -9.29
C GLU A 142 19.28 15.38 -10.31
N THR A 143 18.15 15.07 -10.94
CA THR A 143 17.42 16.05 -11.74
C THR A 143 17.09 17.19 -10.79
N GLU A 144 17.82 18.30 -10.90
CA GLU A 144 17.53 19.60 -10.27
C GLU A 144 16.21 20.21 -10.77
N GLU A 145 15.37 19.43 -11.47
CA GLU A 145 14.07 19.88 -11.94
C GLU A 145 13.18 20.21 -10.75
N GLN A 146 12.74 21.47 -10.69
CA GLN A 146 11.75 21.89 -9.73
C GLN A 146 10.47 21.05 -9.90
N PRO A 147 9.85 20.59 -8.80
CA PRO A 147 8.60 19.85 -8.86
C PRO A 147 7.56 20.60 -9.70
N SER A 148 7.03 19.95 -10.73
CA SER A 148 6.01 20.54 -11.60
C SER A 148 4.98 19.50 -12.01
N ALA A 149 3.79 19.96 -12.39
CA ALA A 149 2.83 19.11 -13.07
C ALA A 149 2.24 19.85 -14.27
N LYS A 150 1.99 19.10 -15.35
CA LYS A 150 1.52 19.64 -16.64
C LYS A 150 0.18 19.03 -16.98
N THR A 151 -0.76 19.85 -17.40
CA THR A 151 -2.04 19.36 -17.95
C THR A 151 -1.82 18.79 -19.34
N ILE A 152 -2.12 17.50 -19.52
CA ILE A 152 -2.02 16.83 -20.81
C ILE A 152 -3.35 16.90 -21.54
N ASN A 153 -4.40 16.39 -20.91
CA ASN A 153 -5.72 16.22 -21.53
C ASN A 153 -6.84 16.63 -20.57
N VAL A 154 -7.99 16.95 -21.14
CA VAL A 154 -9.16 17.41 -20.41
C VAL A 154 -10.40 16.75 -20.98
N PHE A 155 -10.92 15.76 -20.28
CA PHE A 155 -12.16 15.08 -20.63
C PHE A 155 -13.35 15.89 -20.12
N ARG A 156 -14.33 16.14 -20.97
CA ARG A 156 -15.51 16.94 -20.61
C ARG A 156 -16.75 16.10 -20.80
N ASP A 157 -17.63 16.08 -19.79
CA ASP A 157 -18.96 15.47 -19.93
C ASP A 157 -19.64 15.98 -21.23
N PRO A 158 -19.96 15.09 -22.18
CA PRO A 158 -20.63 15.46 -23.43
C PRO A 158 -22.02 16.04 -23.23
N ASN A 159 -22.62 15.84 -22.05
CA ASN A 159 -23.96 16.35 -21.76
C ASN A 159 -23.98 17.88 -21.60
N GLU A 160 -25.09 18.48 -22.02
CA GLU A 160 -25.31 19.94 -21.87
C GLU A 160 -25.43 20.33 -20.39
N VAL A 161 -26.20 19.57 -19.63
CA VAL A 161 -26.32 19.73 -18.17
C VAL A 161 -25.04 19.25 -17.51
N LYS A 162 -24.38 20.15 -16.78
CA LYS A 162 -23.14 19.85 -16.07
C LYS A 162 -23.42 19.02 -14.82
N ARG A 163 -22.64 17.97 -14.63
CA ARG A 163 -22.72 17.00 -13.53
C ARG A 163 -21.33 16.81 -12.95
N THR A 164 -21.22 16.64 -11.64
CA THR A 164 -19.93 16.45 -10.97
C THR A 164 -19.28 15.14 -11.38
N ALA A 165 -17.98 15.16 -11.66
CA ALA A 165 -17.17 13.95 -11.79
C ALA A 165 -16.86 13.40 -10.38
N THR A 166 -17.71 12.50 -9.89
CA THR A 166 -17.72 12.04 -8.50
C THR A 166 -16.73 10.92 -8.22
N SER A 167 -16.36 10.13 -9.23
CA SER A 167 -15.40 9.04 -9.04
C SER A 167 -14.63 8.75 -10.32
N LEU A 168 -13.36 8.34 -10.13
CA LEU A 168 -12.42 8.02 -11.19
C LEU A 168 -11.88 6.61 -10.93
N SER A 169 -11.67 5.82 -11.98
CA SER A 169 -11.00 4.53 -11.88
C SER A 169 -10.16 4.24 -13.12
N TRP A 170 -8.89 3.94 -12.90
CA TRP A 170 -7.94 3.61 -13.94
C TRP A 170 -8.15 2.18 -14.46
N HIS A 171 -7.98 2.00 -15.76
CA HIS A 171 -7.95 0.66 -16.34
C HIS A 171 -6.72 -0.12 -15.80
N PRO A 172 -6.90 -1.35 -15.29
CA PRO A 172 -5.82 -2.10 -14.60
C PRO A 172 -4.65 -2.50 -15.51
N ASP A 173 -4.90 -2.66 -16.81
CA ASP A 173 -3.88 -3.10 -17.79
C ASP A 173 -3.48 -1.93 -18.69
N GLY A 174 -2.21 -1.50 -18.60
CA GLY A 174 -1.63 -0.42 -19.40
C GLY A 174 -2.18 1.00 -19.15
N SER A 175 -3.20 1.15 -18.31
CA SER A 175 -3.84 2.42 -17.89
C SER A 175 -4.18 3.40 -19.02
N GLN A 176 -4.40 2.91 -20.25
CA GLN A 176 -4.75 3.78 -21.38
C GLN A 176 -6.15 4.39 -21.25
N LYS A 177 -6.99 3.83 -20.38
CA LYS A 177 -8.39 4.22 -20.22
C LYS A 177 -8.69 4.66 -18.81
N LEU A 178 -9.56 5.65 -18.71
CA LEU A 178 -10.04 6.21 -17.47
C LEU A 178 -11.57 6.15 -17.45
N ALA A 179 -12.14 5.39 -16.51
CA ALA A 179 -13.57 5.41 -16.29
C ALA A 179 -13.92 6.54 -15.30
N VAL A 180 -14.97 7.29 -15.64
CA VAL A 180 -15.44 8.44 -14.86
C VAL A 180 -16.92 8.29 -14.59
N ALA A 181 -17.28 8.34 -13.31
CA ALA A 181 -18.65 8.42 -12.85
C ALA A 181 -19.09 9.88 -12.78
N TYR A 182 -20.26 10.17 -13.33
CA TYR A 182 -20.85 11.52 -13.32
C TYR A 182 -22.20 11.50 -12.59
N SER A 183 -22.32 12.34 -11.56
CA SER A 183 -23.58 12.50 -10.83
C SER A 183 -23.72 13.88 -10.19
N SER A 184 -24.96 14.31 -9.96
CA SER A 184 -25.28 15.48 -9.14
C SER A 184 -25.75 14.99 -7.78
N LEU A 185 -24.94 15.19 -6.74
CA LEU A 185 -25.32 14.82 -5.37
C LEU A 185 -26.32 15.82 -4.75
N GLU A 186 -26.42 17.03 -5.33
CA GLU A 186 -27.43 18.02 -4.94
C GLU A 186 -28.80 17.66 -5.52
N PHE A 187 -29.62 17.00 -4.71
CA PHE A 187 -30.93 16.47 -5.15
C PHE A 187 -31.87 17.55 -5.70
N GLN A 188 -31.72 18.82 -5.27
CA GLN A 188 -32.56 19.93 -5.72
C GLN A 188 -32.20 20.43 -7.13
N LYS A 189 -30.96 20.20 -7.59
CA LYS A 189 -30.47 20.60 -8.90
C LYS A 189 -30.82 19.59 -10.02
N VAL A 190 -31.45 18.46 -9.68
CA VAL A 190 -31.77 17.40 -10.65
C VAL A 190 -32.86 17.87 -11.60
N SER A 191 -32.47 18.16 -12.85
CA SER A 191 -33.41 18.44 -13.96
C SER A 191 -33.88 17.15 -14.63
N LYS A 192 -35.08 17.18 -15.23
CA LYS A 192 -35.62 16.01 -15.98
C LYS A 192 -34.76 15.61 -17.19
N ASP A 193 -34.00 16.57 -17.74
CA ASP A 193 -33.12 16.36 -18.89
C ASP A 193 -31.71 15.87 -18.48
N MET A 194 -31.47 15.63 -17.18
CA MET A 194 -30.18 15.16 -16.69
C MET A 194 -29.97 13.68 -17.05
N SER A 195 -28.95 13.40 -17.87
CA SER A 195 -28.56 12.02 -18.20
C SER A 195 -27.97 11.31 -16.98
N TYR A 196 -28.11 9.98 -16.92
CA TYR A 196 -27.49 9.11 -15.91
C TYR A 196 -26.20 8.46 -16.42
N ASP A 197 -25.87 8.69 -17.69
CA ASP A 197 -24.77 8.02 -18.37
C ASP A 197 -23.42 8.40 -17.76
N SER A 198 -22.57 7.40 -17.56
CA SER A 198 -21.15 7.55 -17.21
C SER A 198 -20.27 7.10 -18.37
N TYR A 199 -18.97 7.40 -18.35
CA TYR A 199 -18.14 7.20 -19.53
C TYR A 199 -16.79 6.56 -19.23
N ILE A 200 -16.30 5.79 -20.20
CA ILE A 200 -14.92 5.35 -20.28
C ILE A 200 -14.23 6.18 -21.36
N TRP A 201 -13.17 6.85 -20.96
CA TRP A 201 -12.35 7.72 -21.80
C TRP A 201 -11.05 7.01 -22.15
N ASP A 202 -10.59 7.23 -23.37
CA ASP A 202 -9.23 6.90 -23.78
C ASP A 202 -8.34 8.13 -23.56
N ILE A 203 -7.15 7.93 -22.99
CA ILE A 203 -6.18 9.01 -22.80
C ILE A 203 -5.78 9.63 -24.14
N GLU A 204 -5.64 8.85 -25.20
CA GLU A 204 -5.20 9.35 -26.51
C GLU A 204 -6.30 10.17 -27.20
N VAL A 205 -7.57 9.82 -26.99
CA VAL A 205 -8.73 10.41 -27.66
C VAL A 205 -9.61 11.16 -26.65
N SER A 206 -9.34 12.45 -26.46
CA SER A 206 -10.05 13.27 -25.46
C SER A 206 -11.43 13.81 -25.91
N ASN A 207 -11.74 13.81 -27.21
CA ASN A 207 -12.92 14.52 -27.73
C ASN A 207 -14.25 13.77 -27.58
N LYS A 208 -14.20 12.43 -27.47
CA LYS A 208 -15.39 11.58 -27.35
C LYS A 208 -15.09 10.42 -26.41
N PRO A 209 -16.07 9.98 -25.60
CA PRO A 209 -15.90 8.80 -24.80
C PRO A 209 -15.80 7.57 -25.70
N GLU A 210 -14.94 6.62 -25.32
CA GLU A 210 -14.80 5.35 -26.03
C GLU A 210 -16.05 4.49 -25.83
N MET A 211 -16.52 4.42 -24.59
CA MET A 211 -17.72 3.67 -24.23
C MET A 211 -18.59 4.47 -23.26
N THR A 212 -19.90 4.43 -23.49
CA THR A 212 -20.93 4.95 -22.57
C THR A 212 -21.46 3.83 -21.70
N LEU A 213 -21.52 4.05 -20.40
CA LEU A 213 -22.15 3.19 -19.41
C LEU A 213 -23.53 3.76 -19.08
N LYS A 214 -24.58 2.96 -19.25
CA LYS A 214 -25.98 3.39 -19.07
C LYS A 214 -26.59 2.77 -17.81
N PRO A 215 -26.43 3.37 -16.63
CA PRO A 215 -27.03 2.88 -15.41
C PRO A 215 -28.52 3.25 -15.31
N VAL A 216 -29.26 2.56 -14.44
CA VAL A 216 -30.68 2.86 -14.16
C VAL A 216 -30.83 4.13 -13.28
N SER A 217 -29.79 4.46 -12.51
CA SER A 217 -29.70 5.63 -11.63
C SER A 217 -28.28 6.22 -11.71
N PRO A 218 -28.07 7.53 -11.47
CA PRO A 218 -26.72 8.13 -11.56
C PRO A 218 -25.69 7.40 -10.73
N LEU A 219 -24.52 7.15 -11.32
CA LEU A 219 -23.39 6.52 -10.62
C LEU A 219 -22.68 7.54 -9.72
N VAL A 220 -22.50 7.17 -8.46
CA VAL A 220 -21.77 7.95 -7.46
C VAL A 220 -20.34 7.46 -7.34
N CYS A 221 -20.13 6.15 -7.45
CA CYS A 221 -18.80 5.55 -7.47
C CYS A 221 -18.70 4.47 -8.54
N LEU A 222 -17.47 4.23 -9.01
CA LEU A 222 -17.18 3.22 -10.01
C LEU A 222 -15.73 2.74 -9.86
N GLU A 223 -15.51 1.43 -10.01
CA GLU A 223 -14.20 0.80 -9.79
C GLU A 223 -14.00 -0.37 -10.77
N TYR A 224 -12.89 -0.35 -11.53
CA TYR A 224 -12.45 -1.48 -12.36
C TYR A 224 -12.05 -2.68 -11.51
N ASN A 225 -12.31 -3.89 -12.02
CA ASN A 225 -11.82 -5.11 -11.38
C ASN A 225 -10.31 -5.26 -11.62
N PRO A 226 -9.47 -5.29 -10.58
CA PRO A 226 -8.01 -5.37 -10.75
C PRO A 226 -7.55 -6.69 -11.41
N LYS A 227 -8.38 -7.73 -11.41
CA LYS A 227 -8.03 -9.04 -11.98
C LYS A 227 -8.59 -9.27 -13.38
N ASP A 228 -9.77 -8.72 -13.69
CA ASP A 228 -10.40 -8.80 -15.01
C ASP A 228 -10.67 -7.39 -15.53
N SER A 229 -9.82 -6.92 -16.44
CA SER A 229 -9.86 -5.56 -16.98
C SER A 229 -11.15 -5.21 -17.73
N HIS A 230 -11.95 -6.22 -18.13
CA HIS A 230 -13.20 -5.99 -18.83
C HIS A 230 -14.38 -5.68 -17.92
N ILE A 231 -14.26 -5.93 -16.61
CA ILE A 231 -15.36 -5.82 -15.64
C ILE A 231 -15.22 -4.55 -14.81
N LEU A 232 -16.32 -3.82 -14.66
CA LEU A 232 -16.44 -2.67 -13.76
C LEU A 232 -17.67 -2.83 -12.87
N VAL A 233 -17.57 -2.38 -11.62
CA VAL A 233 -18.73 -2.25 -10.73
C VAL A 233 -18.96 -0.77 -10.44
N GLY A 234 -20.23 -0.38 -10.35
CA GLY A 234 -20.65 0.96 -10.00
C GLY A 234 -21.77 0.96 -8.96
N GLY A 235 -21.66 1.89 -8.01
CA GLY A 235 -22.67 2.17 -7.01
C GLY A 235 -23.51 3.38 -7.42
N SER A 236 -24.83 3.24 -7.34
CA SER A 236 -25.79 4.27 -7.79
C SER A 236 -26.33 5.12 -6.63
N TYR A 237 -26.90 6.27 -6.98
CA TYR A 237 -27.52 7.19 -6.01
C TYR A 237 -28.71 6.57 -5.27
N ASN A 238 -29.47 5.70 -5.91
CA ASN A 238 -30.61 5.01 -5.29
C ASN A 238 -30.23 3.80 -4.41
N GLY A 239 -28.94 3.60 -4.13
CA GLY A 239 -28.43 2.49 -3.32
C GLY A 239 -28.20 1.16 -4.07
N GLN A 240 -28.66 1.05 -5.32
CA GLN A 240 -28.42 -0.14 -6.14
C GLN A 240 -27.00 -0.18 -6.69
N ILE A 241 -26.51 -1.40 -6.89
CA ILE A 241 -25.18 -1.67 -7.41
C ILE A 241 -25.36 -2.47 -8.70
N ALA A 242 -24.58 -2.11 -9.71
CA ALA A 242 -24.58 -2.81 -10.98
C ALA A 242 -23.14 -3.05 -11.44
N TYR A 243 -22.98 -4.03 -12.33
CA TYR A 243 -21.69 -4.27 -12.98
C TYR A 243 -21.84 -4.30 -14.49
N TRP A 244 -20.76 -3.91 -15.16
CA TRP A 244 -20.65 -3.82 -16.61
C TRP A 244 -19.53 -4.74 -17.08
N ASP A 245 -19.73 -5.35 -18.25
CA ASP A 245 -18.69 -6.05 -19.01
C ASP A 245 -18.53 -5.28 -20.32
N THR A 246 -17.36 -4.65 -20.49
CA THR A 246 -17.03 -3.82 -21.66
C THR A 246 -17.17 -4.57 -23.00
N ARG A 247 -17.16 -5.90 -22.98
CA ARG A 247 -17.34 -6.72 -24.19
C ARG A 247 -18.81 -6.92 -24.57
N LYS A 248 -19.73 -6.77 -23.61
CA LYS A 248 -21.18 -6.95 -23.80
C LYS A 248 -21.90 -5.66 -24.20
N GLY A 249 -21.26 -4.51 -24.00
CA GLY A 249 -21.75 -3.19 -24.41
C GLY A 249 -22.12 -2.28 -23.24
N SER A 250 -22.96 -1.28 -23.52
CA SER A 250 -23.23 -0.16 -22.62
C SER A 250 -24.17 -0.44 -21.45
N GLN A 251 -25.01 -1.47 -21.54
CA GLN A 251 -26.01 -1.80 -20.53
C GLN A 251 -25.38 -2.60 -19.38
N PRO A 252 -25.86 -2.44 -18.13
CA PRO A 252 -25.41 -3.27 -17.02
C PRO A 252 -25.73 -4.73 -17.30
N VAL A 253 -24.81 -5.62 -16.94
CA VAL A 253 -24.99 -7.06 -17.13
C VAL A 253 -25.98 -7.61 -16.10
N GLU A 254 -25.83 -7.18 -14.85
CA GLU A 254 -26.73 -7.50 -13.75
C GLU A 254 -26.73 -6.32 -12.75
N MET A 255 -27.81 -6.20 -12.00
CA MET A 255 -28.00 -5.18 -10.98
C MET A 255 -28.65 -5.78 -9.74
N SER A 256 -28.34 -5.20 -8.58
CA SER A 256 -28.87 -5.66 -7.31
C SER A 256 -30.36 -5.34 -7.14
N THR A 257 -31.07 -6.21 -6.42
CA THR A 257 -32.49 -5.97 -6.11
C THR A 257 -32.61 -4.82 -5.10
N ILE A 258 -33.57 -3.93 -5.31
CA ILE A 258 -33.75 -2.73 -4.46
C ILE A 258 -33.99 -3.09 -2.99
N GLU A 259 -34.65 -4.22 -2.72
CA GLU A 259 -34.96 -4.69 -1.36
C GLU A 259 -33.72 -5.07 -0.55
N HIS A 260 -32.67 -5.56 -1.23
CA HIS A 260 -31.46 -6.06 -0.58
C HIS A 260 -30.25 -5.13 -0.72
N SER A 261 -30.42 -4.04 -1.47
CA SER A 261 -29.42 -3.00 -1.73
C SER A 261 -29.32 -2.00 -0.58
N HIS A 262 -28.41 -1.03 -0.70
CA HIS A 262 -28.37 0.11 0.20
C HIS A 262 -29.64 0.95 0.07
N ARG A 263 -29.98 1.70 1.13
CA ARG A 263 -31.12 2.63 1.11
C ARG A 263 -30.75 4.05 0.67
N ASP A 264 -29.47 4.35 0.80
CA ASP A 264 -28.86 5.64 0.55
C ASP A 264 -27.83 5.54 -0.59
N PRO A 265 -27.31 6.67 -1.10
CA PRO A 265 -26.28 6.65 -2.14
C PRO A 265 -25.06 5.80 -1.76
N VAL A 266 -24.55 5.03 -2.72
CA VAL A 266 -23.35 4.21 -2.53
C VAL A 266 -22.12 5.07 -2.84
N TYR A 267 -21.39 5.49 -1.81
CA TYR A 267 -20.25 6.41 -1.94
C TYR A 267 -18.95 5.72 -2.37
N LYS A 268 -18.76 4.45 -2.01
CA LYS A 268 -17.56 3.71 -2.39
C LYS A 268 -17.84 2.23 -2.62
N VAL A 269 -17.18 1.69 -3.64
CA VAL A 269 -17.07 0.26 -3.92
C VAL A 269 -15.58 -0.09 -3.99
N ILE A 270 -15.20 -1.26 -3.48
CA ILE A 270 -13.82 -1.75 -3.57
C ILE A 270 -13.79 -3.27 -3.77
N TRP A 271 -12.96 -3.73 -4.71
CA TRP A 271 -12.80 -5.15 -5.00
C TRP A 271 -12.02 -5.88 -3.93
N LEU A 272 -12.37 -7.15 -3.71
CA LEU A 272 -11.65 -8.04 -2.83
C LEU A 272 -10.75 -8.96 -3.65
N GLN A 273 -9.56 -9.23 -3.12
CA GLN A 273 -8.68 -10.24 -3.68
C GLN A 273 -9.18 -11.64 -3.28
N SER A 274 -10.24 -12.11 -3.97
CA SER A 274 -10.69 -13.50 -3.89
C SER A 274 -10.01 -14.34 -4.97
N LYS A 275 -9.97 -15.67 -4.78
CA LYS A 275 -9.40 -16.58 -5.80
C LYS A 275 -10.12 -16.44 -7.14
N THR A 276 -11.43 -16.21 -7.10
CA THR A 276 -12.27 -15.99 -8.27
C THR A 276 -12.11 -14.57 -8.82
N GLY A 277 -11.92 -13.57 -7.96
CA GLY A 277 -11.85 -12.16 -8.35
C GLY A 277 -13.23 -11.56 -8.64
N THR A 278 -14.24 -12.07 -7.95
CA THR A 278 -15.67 -11.76 -8.19
C THR A 278 -16.32 -10.99 -7.05
N ASP A 279 -15.60 -10.80 -5.94
CA ASP A 279 -16.19 -10.35 -4.69
C ASP A 279 -15.77 -8.89 -4.42
N PHE A 280 -16.66 -8.09 -3.83
CA PHE A 280 -16.39 -6.68 -3.52
C PHE A 280 -17.19 -6.19 -2.30
N PHE A 281 -16.79 -5.02 -1.77
CA PHE A 281 -17.54 -4.28 -0.74
C PHE A 281 -18.23 -3.07 -1.33
N SER A 282 -19.35 -2.68 -0.71
CA SER A 282 -19.99 -1.37 -0.90
C SER A 282 -20.22 -0.68 0.43
N ALA A 283 -20.10 0.65 0.44
CA ALA A 283 -20.36 1.51 1.58
C ALA A 283 -21.37 2.62 1.23
N SER A 284 -22.22 2.95 2.19
CA SER A 284 -23.26 3.97 2.07
C SER A 284 -23.48 4.71 3.39
N THR A 285 -24.14 5.87 3.31
CA THR A 285 -24.55 6.67 4.48
C THR A 285 -25.65 6.01 5.31
N ASP A 286 -26.27 4.92 4.83
CA ASP A 286 -27.18 4.08 5.61
C ASP A 286 -26.50 3.33 6.79
N GLY A 287 -25.18 3.49 6.93
CA GLY A 287 -24.38 2.94 8.02
C GLY A 287 -24.09 1.45 7.89
N GLN A 288 -24.30 0.89 6.70
CA GLN A 288 -23.98 -0.50 6.39
C GLN A 288 -22.81 -0.62 5.42
N VAL A 289 -22.06 -1.70 5.58
CA VAL A 289 -21.15 -2.24 4.56
C VAL A 289 -21.73 -3.56 4.08
N LEU A 290 -21.84 -3.74 2.78
CA LEU A 290 -22.40 -4.95 2.17
C LEU A 290 -21.33 -5.69 1.35
N TRP A 291 -21.38 -7.02 1.40
CA TRP A 291 -20.50 -7.91 0.65
C TRP A 291 -21.28 -8.43 -0.56
N TRP A 292 -20.66 -8.38 -1.72
CA TRP A 292 -21.28 -8.81 -2.96
C TRP A 292 -20.39 -9.79 -3.71
N ASP A 293 -21.03 -10.63 -4.53
CA ASP A 293 -20.39 -11.49 -5.51
C ASP A 293 -21.09 -11.27 -6.84
N ILE A 294 -20.35 -10.87 -7.88
CA ILE A 294 -20.93 -10.57 -9.20
C ILE A 294 -21.62 -11.78 -9.86
N ARG A 295 -21.36 -13.01 -9.38
CA ARG A 295 -22.04 -14.23 -9.86
C ARG A 295 -23.46 -14.36 -9.32
N LYS A 296 -23.80 -13.62 -8.27
CA LYS A 296 -25.12 -13.60 -7.62
C LYS A 296 -25.38 -12.20 -7.06
N MET A 297 -25.87 -11.29 -7.91
CA MET A 297 -26.14 -9.91 -7.52
C MET A 297 -27.52 -9.72 -6.86
N SER A 298 -28.35 -10.75 -6.79
CA SER A 298 -29.71 -10.65 -6.24
C SER A 298 -29.75 -10.23 -4.77
N GLU A 299 -28.79 -10.71 -3.96
CA GLU A 299 -28.67 -10.44 -2.52
C GLU A 299 -27.19 -10.33 -2.12
N PRO A 300 -26.84 -9.53 -1.10
CA PRO A 300 -25.49 -9.47 -0.58
C PRO A 300 -25.15 -10.77 0.16
N THR A 301 -23.90 -11.20 0.05
CA THR A 301 -23.38 -12.39 0.77
C THR A 301 -23.35 -12.16 2.28
N GLU A 302 -23.07 -10.92 2.70
CA GLU A 302 -22.97 -10.57 4.11
C GLU A 302 -23.26 -9.07 4.32
N ARG A 303 -23.71 -8.72 5.53
CA ARG A 303 -24.01 -7.34 5.95
C ARG A 303 -23.31 -7.01 7.26
N LEU A 304 -22.72 -5.82 7.35
CA LEU A 304 -22.15 -5.27 8.58
C LEU A 304 -22.75 -3.90 8.87
N VAL A 305 -23.34 -3.75 10.06
CA VAL A 305 -23.83 -2.46 10.57
C VAL A 305 -22.72 -1.82 11.40
N LEU A 306 -22.35 -0.58 11.07
CA LEU A 306 -21.25 0.16 11.70
C LEU A 306 -21.69 0.86 12.99
N ASP A 307 -22.15 0.08 13.96
CA ASP A 307 -22.57 0.56 15.28
C ASP A 307 -21.38 0.55 16.27
N PRO A 308 -20.90 1.73 16.76
CA PRO A 308 -19.80 1.81 17.72
C PRO A 308 -20.09 1.10 19.04
N SER A 309 -21.36 0.98 19.42
CA SER A 309 -21.78 0.28 20.64
C SER A 309 -21.72 -1.25 20.49
N LYS A 310 -21.47 -1.75 19.27
CA LYS A 310 -21.40 -3.17 18.91
C LYS A 310 -22.69 -3.95 19.17
N LYS A 311 -23.83 -3.26 19.28
CA LYS A 311 -25.16 -3.87 19.50
C LYS A 311 -25.89 -4.18 18.19
N GLY A 312 -25.38 -3.67 17.06
CA GLY A 312 -25.92 -3.93 15.73
C GLY A 312 -27.22 -3.16 15.47
N LYS A 313 -27.42 -2.01 16.13
CA LYS A 313 -28.60 -1.18 15.93
C LYS A 313 -28.38 -0.24 14.75
N LEU A 314 -29.33 -0.25 13.81
CA LEU A 314 -29.28 0.63 12.62
C LEU A 314 -29.34 2.11 13.02
N ASP A 315 -30.17 2.47 14.01
CA ASP A 315 -30.36 3.86 14.43
C ASP A 315 -29.10 4.52 15.02
N GLN A 316 -28.11 3.71 15.41
CA GLN A 316 -26.83 4.16 15.97
C GLN A 316 -25.66 3.88 15.02
N ALA A 317 -25.96 3.46 13.79
CA ALA A 317 -24.94 3.18 12.80
C ALA A 317 -24.31 4.47 12.30
N LEU A 318 -22.99 4.46 12.13
CA LEU A 318 -22.24 5.55 11.53
C LEU A 318 -22.26 5.41 10.00
N GLY A 319 -22.64 6.47 9.29
CA GLY A 319 -22.65 6.50 7.83
C GLY A 319 -21.25 6.29 7.24
N ALA A 320 -21.13 5.42 6.23
CA ALA A 320 -19.86 5.08 5.59
C ALA A 320 -19.67 5.82 4.27
N ILE A 321 -18.56 6.53 4.13
CA ILE A 321 -18.25 7.33 2.93
C ILE A 321 -17.06 6.74 2.17
N SER A 322 -15.99 6.39 2.88
CA SER A 322 -14.76 5.86 2.29
C SER A 322 -14.49 4.43 2.76
N LEU A 323 -13.91 3.62 1.87
CA LEU A 323 -13.52 2.23 2.13
C LEU A 323 -12.10 2.00 1.68
N GLU A 324 -11.35 1.25 2.50
CA GLU A 324 -9.99 0.87 2.19
C GLU A 324 -9.71 -0.60 2.51
N PHE A 325 -9.21 -1.32 1.51
CA PHE A 325 -8.86 -2.72 1.60
C PHE A 325 -7.52 -2.96 0.91
N GLU A 326 -6.55 -3.45 1.67
CA GLU A 326 -5.19 -3.69 1.19
C GLU A 326 -4.97 -5.20 1.02
N THR A 327 -4.53 -5.59 -0.18
CA THR A 327 -4.46 -7.01 -0.58
C THR A 327 -3.46 -7.82 0.24
N THR A 328 -2.38 -7.18 0.73
CA THR A 328 -1.38 -7.80 1.60
C THR A 328 -1.95 -8.16 2.99
N MET A 329 -3.07 -7.54 3.40
CA MET A 329 -3.75 -7.78 4.68
C MET A 329 -5.22 -8.21 4.49
N PRO A 330 -5.49 -9.40 3.93
CA PRO A 330 -6.82 -9.80 3.46
C PRO A 330 -7.87 -10.04 4.56
N THR A 331 -7.48 -9.90 5.83
CA THR A 331 -8.35 -10.04 6.99
C THR A 331 -8.92 -8.71 7.46
N LYS A 332 -8.25 -7.59 7.20
CA LYS A 332 -8.62 -6.27 7.73
C LYS A 332 -9.05 -5.35 6.60
N PHE A 333 -10.04 -4.52 6.88
CA PHE A 333 -10.44 -3.40 6.04
C PHE A 333 -10.78 -2.23 6.95
N MET A 334 -10.83 -1.02 6.38
CA MET A 334 -11.15 0.18 7.14
C MET A 334 -12.26 0.95 6.46
N VAL A 335 -13.05 1.65 7.26
CA VAL A 335 -14.17 2.46 6.81
C VAL A 335 -14.02 3.85 7.38
N GLY A 336 -14.06 4.88 6.55
CA GLY A 336 -14.14 6.27 6.99
C GLY A 336 -15.60 6.69 7.06
N THR A 337 -15.99 7.26 8.20
CA THR A 337 -17.37 7.64 8.46
C THR A 337 -17.62 9.14 8.24
N GLU A 338 -18.89 9.48 8.06
CA GLU A 338 -19.35 10.87 7.96
C GLU A 338 -19.10 11.67 9.25
N GLN A 339 -19.09 10.99 10.40
CA GLN A 339 -18.88 11.61 11.71
C GLN A 339 -17.40 11.83 12.07
N GLY A 340 -16.46 11.65 11.14
CA GLY A 340 -15.03 11.91 11.38
C GLY A 340 -14.29 10.80 12.12
N MET A 341 -14.83 9.58 12.10
CA MET A 341 -14.20 8.40 12.70
C MET A 341 -13.75 7.41 11.63
N VAL A 342 -12.61 6.76 11.84
CA VAL A 342 -12.21 5.59 11.05
C VAL A 342 -12.52 4.34 11.86
N VAL A 343 -13.28 3.43 11.28
CA VAL A 343 -13.60 2.12 11.88
C VAL A 343 -12.71 1.06 11.22
N SER A 344 -11.90 0.38 12.01
CA SER A 344 -11.11 -0.77 11.56
C SER A 344 -11.90 -2.05 11.80
N CYS A 345 -12.02 -2.85 10.74
CA CYS A 345 -12.86 -4.03 10.73
C CYS A 345 -12.08 -5.29 10.33
N ASN A 346 -12.49 -6.44 10.91
CA ASN A 346 -11.99 -7.76 10.57
C ASN A 346 -13.03 -8.55 9.79
N ARG A 347 -12.74 -8.82 8.52
CA ARG A 347 -13.62 -9.54 7.60
C ARG A 347 -13.90 -10.99 8.02
N LYS A 348 -12.94 -11.65 8.68
CA LYS A 348 -13.03 -13.09 9.04
C LYS A 348 -13.69 -13.34 10.41
N ALA A 349 -14.03 -12.30 11.16
CA ALA A 349 -14.69 -12.47 12.46
C ALA A 349 -16.12 -13.01 12.27
N LYS A 350 -16.56 -13.86 13.21
CA LYS A 350 -17.85 -14.58 13.10
C LYS A 350 -19.03 -13.73 13.52
N THR A 351 -18.86 -12.90 14.55
CA THR A 351 -19.93 -12.05 15.08
C THR A 351 -19.77 -10.61 14.56
N PRO A 352 -20.87 -9.89 14.24
CA PRO A 352 -20.79 -8.50 13.80
C PRO A 352 -20.06 -7.58 14.80
N ALA A 353 -20.18 -7.85 16.10
CA ALA A 353 -19.49 -7.10 17.15
C ALA A 353 -17.95 -7.29 17.11
N GLU A 354 -17.48 -8.52 16.86
CA GLU A 354 -16.05 -8.82 16.72
C GLU A 354 -15.48 -8.33 15.39
N LYS A 355 -16.32 -8.16 14.36
CA LYS A 355 -15.92 -7.54 13.11
C LYS A 355 -15.47 -6.10 13.32
N ILE A 356 -16.02 -5.37 14.28
CA ILE A 356 -15.56 -4.01 14.62
C ILE A 356 -14.42 -4.13 15.64
N VAL A 357 -13.18 -3.90 15.18
CA VAL A 357 -11.97 -4.09 15.98
C VAL A 357 -11.69 -2.86 16.84
N CYS A 358 -11.49 -1.71 16.20
CA CYS A 358 -11.18 -0.45 16.87
C CYS A 358 -11.64 0.75 16.04
N THR A 359 -11.66 1.92 16.69
CA THR A 359 -12.03 3.19 16.07
C THR A 359 -10.92 4.21 16.30
N TYR A 360 -10.65 5.02 15.28
CA TYR A 360 -9.74 6.16 15.33
C TYR A 360 -10.58 7.42 15.23
N SER A 361 -10.55 8.25 16.27
CA SER A 361 -11.30 9.51 16.33
C SER A 361 -10.33 10.67 16.23
N GLY A 362 -10.55 11.60 15.29
CA GLY A 362 -9.75 12.82 15.24
C GLY A 362 -10.20 13.86 14.24
N HIS A 363 -10.89 13.47 13.17
CA HIS A 363 -11.49 14.44 12.25
C HIS A 363 -12.72 15.10 12.87
N HIS A 364 -12.96 16.36 12.50
CA HIS A 364 -14.13 17.11 12.96
C HIS A 364 -15.36 16.88 12.09
N GLY A 365 -15.15 16.43 10.86
CA GLY A 365 -16.20 16.21 9.88
C GLY A 365 -15.97 14.97 9.02
N PRO A 366 -16.69 14.84 7.90
CA PRO A 366 -16.66 13.66 7.05
C PRO A 366 -15.26 13.31 6.53
N ILE A 367 -14.95 12.02 6.54
CA ILE A 367 -13.73 11.47 5.96
C ILE A 367 -14.02 11.07 4.51
N TYR A 368 -13.66 11.94 3.58
CA TYR A 368 -13.90 11.72 2.15
C TYR A 368 -12.94 10.71 1.53
N SER A 369 -11.69 10.67 1.98
CA SER A 369 -10.72 9.67 1.53
C SER A 369 -10.00 8.98 2.68
N LEU A 370 -9.76 7.69 2.48
CA LEU A 370 -9.05 6.80 3.38
C LEU A 370 -8.23 5.87 2.51
N GLN A 371 -6.91 5.86 2.68
CA GLN A 371 -6.03 4.98 1.93
C GLN A 371 -4.82 4.54 2.77
N ARG A 372 -4.47 3.26 2.73
CA ARG A 372 -3.22 2.78 3.33
C ARG A 372 -2.03 3.19 2.48
N ASN A 373 -0.89 3.37 3.13
CA ASN A 373 0.34 3.57 2.39
C ASN A 373 0.71 2.25 1.66
N PRO A 374 0.89 2.27 0.32
CA PRO A 374 1.16 1.06 -0.46
C PRO A 374 2.42 0.29 -0.02
N PHE A 375 3.41 1.00 0.52
CA PHE A 375 4.68 0.41 0.99
C PHE A 375 4.65 0.04 2.47
N PHE A 376 3.85 0.74 3.26
CA PHE A 376 3.77 0.60 4.71
C PHE A 376 2.31 0.45 5.17
N PRO A 377 1.69 -0.73 5.01
CA PRO A 377 0.26 -0.91 5.25
C PRO A 377 -0.23 -0.64 6.68
N LYS A 378 0.68 -0.56 7.66
CA LYS A 378 0.39 -0.14 9.04
C LYS A 378 0.07 1.34 9.15
N ASN A 379 0.51 2.15 8.18
CA ASN A 379 0.28 3.57 8.14
C ASN A 379 -0.80 3.87 7.10
N PHE A 380 -1.72 4.77 7.44
CA PHE A 380 -2.82 5.13 6.56
C PHE A 380 -3.07 6.63 6.59
N LEU A 381 -3.53 7.15 5.46
CA LEU A 381 -3.90 8.54 5.24
C LEU A 381 -5.42 8.65 5.35
N THR A 382 -5.86 9.70 6.04
CA THR A 382 -7.24 10.17 6.01
C THR A 382 -7.26 11.59 5.49
N VAL A 383 -8.21 11.89 4.62
CA VAL A 383 -8.47 13.23 4.13
C VAL A 383 -9.94 13.54 4.37
N GLY A 384 -10.16 14.62 5.10
CA GLY A 384 -11.47 15.11 5.49
C GLY A 384 -11.31 16.50 6.08
N ASP A 385 -12.43 17.13 6.42
CA ASP A 385 -12.45 18.47 7.01
C ASP A 385 -11.52 19.49 6.29
N TRP A 386 -10.52 20.03 6.96
CA TRP A 386 -9.51 20.95 6.45
C TRP A 386 -8.08 20.39 6.60
N THR A 387 -7.95 19.11 6.97
CA THR A 387 -6.67 18.48 7.31
C THR A 387 -6.50 17.12 6.64
N ALA A 388 -5.31 16.86 6.13
CA ALA A 388 -4.88 15.51 5.79
C ALA A 388 -4.06 14.95 6.95
N ARG A 389 -4.41 13.75 7.43
CA ARG A 389 -3.77 13.14 8.61
C ARG A 389 -3.22 11.78 8.26
N ILE A 390 -2.02 11.51 8.75
CA ILE A 390 -1.37 10.21 8.65
C ILE A 390 -1.42 9.57 10.02
N TRP A 391 -1.87 8.33 10.05
CA TRP A 391 -2.07 7.53 11.24
C TRP A 391 -1.11 6.34 11.23
N SER A 392 -0.88 5.79 12.42
CA SER A 392 -0.28 4.48 12.60
C SER A 392 -1.34 3.57 13.23
N GLU A 393 -1.54 2.37 12.70
CA GLU A 393 -2.53 1.42 13.24
C GLU A 393 -2.26 1.10 14.72
N ASP A 394 -1.00 1.22 15.15
CA ASP A 394 -0.54 0.98 16.52
C ASP A 394 -0.99 2.08 17.51
N ILE A 395 -1.37 3.28 17.04
CA ILE A 395 -1.79 4.42 17.88
C ILE A 395 -3.25 4.77 17.57
N ARG A 396 -4.09 4.77 18.61
CA ARG A 396 -5.55 4.92 18.45
C ARG A 396 -6.08 6.30 18.81
N GLU A 397 -5.44 6.97 19.77
CA GLU A 397 -5.92 8.24 20.32
C GLU A 397 -5.49 9.45 19.47
N SER A 398 -4.39 9.36 18.72
CA SER A 398 -3.84 10.48 17.94
C SER A 398 -3.30 10.03 16.57
N SER A 399 -3.25 10.99 15.64
CA SER A 399 -2.54 10.87 14.36
C SER A 399 -1.05 11.18 14.54
N ILE A 400 -0.18 10.48 13.80
CA ILE A 400 1.27 10.67 13.91
C ILE A 400 1.80 11.92 13.20
N MET A 401 1.14 12.32 12.11
CA MET A 401 1.46 13.51 11.34
C MET A 401 0.16 14.08 10.76
N TRP A 402 0.08 15.39 10.60
CA TRP A 402 -1.04 16.05 9.93
C TRP A 402 -0.60 17.34 9.26
N THR A 403 -1.29 17.71 8.20
CA THR A 403 -1.04 18.98 7.50
C THR A 403 -1.58 20.16 8.30
N LYS A 404 -1.08 21.36 8.01
CA LYS A 404 -1.71 22.60 8.49
C LYS A 404 -3.20 22.67 8.09
N TYR A 405 -3.97 23.42 8.86
CA TYR A 405 -5.35 23.75 8.50
C TYR A 405 -5.36 24.52 7.18
N GLN A 406 -6.03 23.96 6.18
CA GLN A 406 -6.17 24.58 4.88
C GLN A 406 -7.30 25.61 4.87
N THR A 407 -7.23 26.57 3.96
CA THR A 407 -8.25 27.61 3.79
C THR A 407 -9.54 27.05 3.19
N ALA A 408 -9.42 26.09 2.28
CA ALA A 408 -10.52 25.39 1.64
C ALA A 408 -10.65 23.95 2.17
N TYR A 409 -11.86 23.41 2.10
CA TYR A 409 -12.14 22.01 2.46
C TYR A 409 -11.40 21.05 1.53
N LEU A 410 -10.92 19.96 2.12
CA LEU A 410 -10.33 18.85 1.37
C LEU A 410 -11.41 17.88 0.94
N SER A 411 -11.41 17.49 -0.34
CA SER A 411 -12.46 16.67 -0.94
C SER A 411 -12.01 15.24 -1.26
N ASP A 412 -10.75 15.03 -1.60
CA ASP A 412 -10.18 13.69 -1.85
C ASP A 412 -8.65 13.72 -1.66
N GLY A 413 -8.05 12.55 -1.53
CA GLY A 413 -6.61 12.39 -1.42
C GLY A 413 -6.16 10.95 -1.64
N CYS A 414 -4.91 10.78 -2.05
CA CYS A 414 -4.34 9.45 -2.27
C CYS A 414 -2.82 9.44 -2.14
N TRP A 415 -2.26 8.29 -1.77
CA TRP A 415 -0.82 8.04 -1.79
C TRP A 415 -0.30 7.88 -3.22
N SER A 416 0.97 8.21 -3.42
CA SER A 416 1.71 7.77 -4.60
C SER A 416 1.93 6.24 -4.52
N PRO A 417 1.63 5.49 -5.59
CA PRO A 417 1.92 4.06 -5.64
C PRO A 417 3.42 3.76 -5.81
N VAL A 418 4.22 4.75 -6.21
CA VAL A 418 5.65 4.58 -6.51
C VAL A 418 6.56 5.16 -5.43
N ARG A 419 6.19 6.31 -4.83
CA ARG A 419 6.98 6.97 -3.80
C ARG A 419 6.29 6.90 -2.43
N PRO A 420 6.93 6.30 -1.40
CA PRO A 420 6.29 6.10 -0.10
C PRO A 420 6.07 7.39 0.70
N SER A 421 6.81 8.46 0.42
CA SER A 421 6.69 9.74 1.16
C SER A 421 5.70 10.72 0.54
N VAL A 422 5.22 10.43 -0.67
CA VAL A 422 4.44 11.36 -1.47
C VAL A 422 2.95 11.03 -1.40
N PHE A 423 2.14 12.04 -1.12
CA PHE A 423 0.69 11.95 -1.21
C PHE A 423 0.10 13.22 -1.83
N PHE A 424 -1.11 13.07 -2.36
CA PHE A 424 -1.83 14.11 -3.08
C PHE A 424 -3.10 14.46 -2.32
N THR A 425 -3.48 15.73 -2.36
CA THR A 425 -4.76 16.20 -1.81
C THR A 425 -5.40 17.19 -2.76
N VAL A 426 -6.72 17.10 -2.94
CA VAL A 426 -7.50 18.07 -3.71
C VAL A 426 -8.44 18.85 -2.81
N LYS A 427 -8.67 20.12 -3.18
CA LYS A 427 -9.48 21.08 -2.44
C LYS A 427 -10.73 21.48 -3.21
N MET A 428 -11.75 21.91 -2.48
CA MET A 428 -12.96 22.52 -3.04
C MET A 428 -12.72 23.88 -3.71
N ASP A 429 -11.54 24.47 -3.59
CA ASP A 429 -11.16 25.65 -4.35
C ASP A 429 -10.51 25.31 -5.69
N GLY A 430 -10.46 24.04 -6.11
CA GLY A 430 -9.88 23.67 -7.41
C GLY A 430 -8.37 23.47 -7.41
N THR A 431 -7.73 23.51 -6.23
CA THR A 431 -6.29 23.34 -6.08
C THR A 431 -5.92 21.89 -5.79
N LEU A 432 -4.89 21.39 -6.47
CA LEU A 432 -4.19 20.16 -6.19
C LEU A 432 -2.89 20.47 -5.44
N ASP A 433 -2.70 19.84 -4.29
CA ASP A 433 -1.46 19.90 -3.53
C ASP A 433 -0.73 18.55 -3.57
N VAL A 434 0.56 18.60 -3.86
CA VAL A 434 1.49 17.47 -3.74
C VAL A 434 2.32 17.64 -2.49
N TRP A 435 2.30 16.64 -1.63
CA TRP A 435 3.04 16.60 -0.38
C TRP A 435 4.14 15.57 -0.46
N ASP A 436 5.35 15.93 -0.07
CA ASP A 436 6.45 15.01 0.21
C ASP A 436 6.92 15.32 1.62
N PHE A 437 6.50 14.48 2.58
CA PHE A 437 6.78 14.75 3.99
C PHE A 437 8.26 14.58 4.37
N LEU A 438 9.07 13.95 3.51
CA LEU A 438 10.52 13.89 3.70
C LEU A 438 11.19 15.22 3.33
N PHE A 439 10.60 15.97 2.40
CA PHE A 439 11.11 17.27 1.97
C PHE A 439 10.50 18.44 2.75
N LYS A 440 9.17 18.58 2.77
CA LYS A 440 8.44 19.63 3.50
C LYS A 440 7.29 19.02 4.30
N GLN A 441 7.25 19.32 5.61
CA GLN A 441 6.23 18.79 6.52
C GLN A 441 5.05 19.75 6.73
N ASN A 442 5.31 21.07 6.76
CA ASN A 442 4.29 22.07 7.10
C ASN A 442 3.51 22.58 5.88
N ASP A 443 4.17 22.61 4.72
CA ASP A 443 3.64 23.19 3.48
C ASP A 443 3.72 22.16 2.35
N PRO A 444 2.77 22.20 1.39
CA PRO A 444 2.83 21.36 0.22
C PRO A 444 4.10 21.66 -0.57
N THR A 445 4.66 20.63 -1.20
CA THR A 445 5.84 20.79 -2.06
C THR A 445 5.51 21.52 -3.34
N LEU A 446 4.33 21.24 -3.88
CA LEU A 446 3.80 21.82 -5.10
C LEU A 446 2.29 22.02 -4.90
N SER A 447 1.81 23.20 -5.26
CA SER A 447 0.38 23.56 -5.21
C SER A 447 -0.01 24.13 -6.55
N ILE A 448 -0.99 23.52 -7.21
CA ILE A 448 -1.40 23.82 -8.58
C ILE A 448 -2.90 24.07 -8.61
N LYS A 449 -3.28 25.23 -9.11
CA LYS A 449 -4.67 25.56 -9.42
C LYS A 449 -5.04 24.87 -10.74
N VAL A 450 -5.81 23.79 -10.66
CA VAL A 450 -6.18 22.98 -11.83
C VAL A 450 -7.39 23.57 -12.54
N CYS A 451 -8.36 24.04 -11.77
CA CYS A 451 -9.57 24.69 -12.24
C CYS A 451 -10.05 25.73 -11.22
N ASP A 452 -11.01 26.56 -11.62
CA ASP A 452 -11.60 27.56 -10.71
C ASP A 452 -12.68 26.96 -9.80
N GLU A 453 -13.28 25.86 -10.24
CA GLU A 453 -14.34 25.15 -9.54
C GLU A 453 -13.81 24.09 -8.57
N ALA A 454 -14.70 23.56 -7.73
CA ALA A 454 -14.36 22.53 -6.77
C ALA A 454 -13.92 21.22 -7.43
N LEU A 455 -12.78 20.67 -6.99
CA LEU A 455 -12.39 19.31 -7.29
C LEU A 455 -13.07 18.36 -6.29
N TYR A 456 -13.59 17.25 -6.76
CA TYR A 456 -14.33 16.27 -5.95
C TYR A 456 -13.69 14.88 -5.93
N SER A 457 -12.95 14.51 -6.97
CA SER A 457 -12.37 13.18 -7.10
C SER A 457 -10.95 13.23 -7.65
N MET A 458 -10.13 12.29 -7.21
CA MET A 458 -8.76 12.15 -7.68
C MET A 458 -8.30 10.70 -7.69
N ARG A 459 -7.56 10.32 -8.74
CA ARG A 459 -6.86 9.03 -8.80
C ARG A 459 -5.51 9.14 -9.52
N VAL A 460 -4.48 8.64 -8.85
CA VAL A 460 -3.13 8.46 -9.42
C VAL A 460 -3.10 7.14 -10.17
N GLN A 461 -2.43 7.12 -11.31
CA GLN A 461 -2.16 5.91 -12.08
C GLN A 461 -1.12 5.04 -11.36
N ASP A 462 -1.16 3.72 -11.54
CA ASP A 462 -0.25 2.77 -10.88
C ASP A 462 1.25 3.06 -11.11
N ASN A 463 1.62 3.69 -12.22
CA ASN A 463 2.99 4.13 -12.50
C ASN A 463 3.40 5.44 -11.80
N GLY A 464 2.48 6.11 -11.10
CA GLY A 464 2.71 7.36 -10.38
C GLY A 464 2.89 8.61 -11.25
N ARG A 465 2.91 8.48 -12.59
CA ARG A 465 3.23 9.58 -13.51
C ARG A 465 2.02 10.45 -13.85
N PHE A 466 0.86 9.82 -14.00
CA PHE A 466 -0.37 10.51 -14.38
C PHE A 466 -1.38 10.55 -13.24
N LEU A 467 -2.13 11.64 -13.18
CA LEU A 467 -3.10 11.93 -12.15
C LEU A 467 -4.37 12.50 -12.78
N GLY A 468 -5.50 11.84 -12.55
CA GLY A 468 -6.82 12.35 -12.94
C GLY A 468 -7.45 13.13 -11.79
N CYS A 469 -7.99 14.31 -12.08
CA CYS A 469 -8.77 15.13 -11.14
C CYS A 469 -10.14 15.46 -11.74
N GLY A 470 -11.23 15.19 -11.02
CA GLY A 470 -12.60 15.46 -11.43
C GLY A 470 -13.17 16.72 -10.76
N SER A 471 -13.80 17.60 -11.53
CA SER A 471 -14.42 18.83 -11.07
C SER A 471 -15.95 18.76 -10.95
N GLU A 472 -16.53 19.75 -10.26
CA GLU A 472 -17.98 19.94 -10.12
C GLU A 472 -18.71 20.08 -11.46
N LEU A 473 -18.09 20.71 -12.46
CA LEU A 473 -18.71 20.92 -13.77
C LEU A 473 -18.55 19.73 -14.73
N GLY A 474 -18.08 18.58 -14.24
CA GLY A 474 -17.91 17.37 -15.05
C GLY A 474 -16.70 17.40 -15.97
N THR A 475 -15.73 18.24 -15.64
CA THR A 475 -14.44 18.25 -16.32
C THR A 475 -13.48 17.35 -15.55
N THR A 476 -12.84 16.42 -16.24
CA THR A 476 -11.80 15.55 -15.69
C THR A 476 -10.47 15.93 -16.33
N THR A 477 -9.60 16.54 -15.55
CA THR A 477 -8.28 17.00 -15.98
C THR A 477 -7.24 15.92 -15.73
N LEU A 478 -6.46 15.60 -16.76
CA LEU A 478 -5.33 14.68 -16.69
C LEU A 478 -4.04 15.47 -16.55
N LEU A 479 -3.35 15.27 -15.45
CA LEU A 479 -2.08 15.90 -15.10
C LEU A 479 -0.95 14.88 -15.20
N GLU A 480 0.20 15.30 -15.70
CA GLU A 480 1.46 14.58 -15.65
C GLU A 480 2.38 15.22 -14.63
N ILE A 481 2.89 14.41 -13.73
CA ILE A 481 3.76 14.81 -12.63
C ILE A 481 5.22 14.67 -13.07
N SER A 482 6.07 15.63 -12.68
CA SER A 482 7.51 15.62 -12.94
C SER A 482 8.20 14.37 -12.40
N SER A 483 9.27 13.92 -13.07
CA SER A 483 10.06 12.73 -12.72
C SER A 483 10.42 12.68 -11.24
N GLY A 484 10.92 13.78 -10.67
CA GLY A 484 11.34 13.84 -9.26
C GLY A 484 10.25 13.48 -8.24
N LEU A 485 8.96 13.59 -8.58
CA LEU A 485 7.83 13.22 -7.73
C LEU A 485 7.27 11.82 -8.04
N CYS A 486 7.66 11.20 -9.15
CA CYS A 486 7.21 9.86 -9.55
C CYS A 486 8.33 8.80 -9.56
N THR A 487 9.61 9.17 -9.46
CA THR A 487 10.73 8.22 -9.40
C THR A 487 11.18 7.99 -7.95
N LEU A 488 11.21 6.73 -7.52
CA LEU A 488 11.69 6.35 -6.20
C LEU A 488 13.18 6.68 -6.03
N GLN A 489 13.52 7.50 -5.03
CA GLN A 489 14.91 7.86 -4.76
C GLN A 489 15.64 6.79 -3.94
N ARG A 490 16.98 6.76 -4.04
CA ARG A 490 17.83 5.88 -3.23
C ARG A 490 17.59 6.17 -1.73
N ASN A 491 17.48 5.13 -0.91
CA ASN A 491 17.24 5.20 0.54
C ASN A 491 15.90 5.82 0.99
N GLU A 492 15.03 6.28 0.09
CA GLU A 492 13.77 6.93 0.45
C GLU A 492 12.87 6.06 1.35
N LYS A 493 12.79 4.76 1.04
CA LYS A 493 12.05 3.79 1.85
C LYS A 493 12.61 3.68 3.28
N ALA A 494 13.94 3.70 3.44
CA ALA A 494 14.58 3.64 4.75
C ALA A 494 14.33 4.92 5.55
N LEU A 495 14.40 6.09 4.90
CA LEU A 495 14.11 7.39 5.51
C LEU A 495 12.63 7.50 5.94
N ALA A 496 11.70 7.08 5.07
CA ALA A 496 10.27 7.04 5.39
C ALA A 496 9.99 6.10 6.57
N THR A 497 10.65 4.93 6.63
CA THR A 497 10.55 4.00 7.76
C THR A 497 11.00 4.67 9.06
N ALA A 498 12.19 5.28 9.05
CA ALA A 498 12.74 5.98 10.21
C ALA A 498 11.83 7.14 10.67
N MET A 499 11.22 7.86 9.71
CA MET A 499 10.25 8.93 9.98
C MET A 499 9.00 8.38 10.70
N PHE A 500 8.37 7.32 10.16
CA PHE A 500 7.19 6.72 10.76
C PHE A 500 7.47 6.13 12.14
N GLU A 501 8.60 5.45 12.32
CA GLU A 501 9.00 4.90 13.62
C GLU A 501 9.24 6.01 14.65
N ARG A 502 9.91 7.09 14.24
CA ARG A 502 10.18 8.26 15.11
C ARG A 502 8.88 8.90 15.59
N GLU A 503 7.96 9.24 14.68
CA GLU A 503 6.70 9.89 15.06
C GLU A 503 5.78 8.93 15.84
N THR A 504 5.73 7.65 15.47
CA THR A 504 4.98 6.64 16.25
C THR A 504 5.52 6.52 17.67
N LYS A 505 6.85 6.49 17.85
CA LYS A 505 7.46 6.44 19.18
C LYS A 505 7.17 7.71 19.98
N ARG A 506 7.24 8.88 19.34
CA ARG A 506 6.92 10.18 19.96
C ARG A 506 5.48 10.20 20.47
N GLU A 507 4.51 9.88 19.62
CA GLU A 507 3.09 9.87 19.99
C GLU A 507 2.79 8.83 21.09
N LYS A 508 3.43 7.66 21.04
CA LYS A 508 3.29 6.66 22.11
C LYS A 508 3.75 7.17 23.48
N ILE A 509 4.82 7.97 23.52
CA ILE A 509 5.31 8.61 24.76
C ILE A 509 4.30 9.67 25.24
N LEU A 510 3.74 10.46 24.31
CA LEU A 510 2.74 11.48 24.63
C LEU A 510 1.45 10.85 25.16
N GLU A 511 0.96 9.78 24.53
CA GLU A 511 -0.22 9.03 24.98
C GLU A 511 -0.01 8.48 26.40
N ALA A 512 1.15 7.88 26.67
CA ALA A 512 1.51 7.39 28.00
C ALA A 512 1.51 8.52 29.04
N ARG A 513 2.10 9.67 28.70
CA ARG A 513 2.10 10.86 29.58
C ARG A 513 0.71 11.43 29.80
N HIS A 514 -0.13 11.50 28.77
CA HIS A 514 -1.53 11.93 28.89
C HIS A 514 -2.34 10.99 29.78
N ARG A 515 -2.11 9.68 29.68
CA ARG A 515 -2.73 8.70 30.56
C ARG A 515 -2.30 8.87 32.02
N GLU A 516 -1.02 9.12 32.27
CA GLU A 516 -0.51 9.42 33.61
C GLU A 516 -1.10 10.72 34.18
N MET A 517 -1.18 11.79 33.39
CA MET A 517 -1.79 13.06 33.80
C MET A 517 -3.27 12.87 34.17
N ARG A 518 -4.05 12.15 33.34
CA ARG A 518 -5.46 11.83 33.63
C ARG A 518 -5.62 11.00 34.91
N LEU A 519 -4.71 10.05 35.17
CA LEU A 519 -4.71 9.26 36.41
C LEU A 519 -4.40 10.13 37.62
N LYS A 520 -3.44 11.05 37.51
CA LYS A 520 -3.07 11.98 38.58
C LYS A 520 -4.18 13.00 38.87
N GLU A 521 -4.88 13.48 37.85
CA GLU A 521 -6.05 14.33 38.01
C GLU A 521 -7.20 13.58 38.70
N ARG A 522 -7.45 12.32 38.32
CA ARG A 522 -8.43 11.47 39.01
C ARG A 522 -8.06 11.24 40.46
N SER A 523 -6.81 10.86 40.76
CA SER A 523 -6.37 10.67 42.14
C SER A 523 -6.45 11.96 42.94
N ARG A 524 -6.13 13.12 42.34
CA ARG A 524 -6.29 14.43 42.99
C ARG A 524 -7.76 14.76 43.25
N SER A 525 -8.67 14.42 42.33
CA SER A 525 -10.11 14.61 42.49
C SER A 525 -10.74 13.64 43.51
N GLU A 526 -10.19 12.44 43.64
CA GLU A 526 -10.59 11.47 44.67
C GLU A 526 -10.06 11.91 46.03
N GLN A 527 -8.81 12.40 46.10
CA GLN A 527 -8.21 12.95 47.32
C GLN A 527 -8.95 14.21 47.79
N SER A 528 -9.35 15.11 46.88
CA SER A 528 -10.19 16.26 47.26
C SER A 528 -11.58 15.84 47.75
N LYS A 529 -12.16 14.76 47.19
CA LYS A 529 -13.43 14.21 47.69
C LYS A 529 -13.29 13.52 49.05
N GLU A 530 -12.16 12.86 49.30
CA GLU A 530 -11.82 12.28 50.62
C GLU A 530 -11.56 13.36 51.67
N ASP A 531 -10.93 14.47 51.30
CA ASP A 531 -10.74 15.62 52.19
C ASP A 531 -12.09 16.33 52.48
N GLU A 532 -12.96 16.52 51.47
CA GLU A 532 -14.34 17.01 51.68
C GLU A 532 -15.17 16.07 52.59
N THR A 533 -15.02 14.75 52.44
CA THR A 533 -15.76 13.80 53.30
C THR A 533 -15.21 13.75 54.74
N LYS A 534 -13.91 13.96 54.95
CA LYS A 534 -13.32 14.10 56.28
C LYS A 534 -13.70 15.41 56.98
N GLU A 535 -13.90 16.50 56.24
CA GLU A 535 -14.46 17.74 56.81
C GLU A 535 -15.93 17.53 57.24
N THR A 536 -16.75 16.78 56.48
CA THR A 536 -18.16 16.53 56.87
C THR A 536 -18.37 15.62 58.09
N GLU A 537 -17.39 14.83 58.52
CA GLU A 537 -17.49 14.02 59.76
C GLU A 537 -17.09 14.78 61.03
N GLY A 538 -16.57 16.01 60.90
CA GLY A 538 -16.11 16.86 62.00
C GLY A 538 -16.74 18.26 62.03
N GLU A 539 -17.88 18.48 61.38
CA GLU A 539 -18.55 19.78 61.34
C GLU A 539 -19.38 20.05 62.61
N GLU A 540 -18.86 20.96 63.45
CA GLU A 540 -19.66 21.76 64.39
C GLU A 540 -20.82 22.44 63.62
N SER A 541 -22.02 22.47 64.21
CA SER A 541 -23.22 23.02 63.56
C SER A 541 -22.96 24.43 63.04
N ALA A 542 -23.48 24.76 61.85
CA ALA A 542 -23.38 26.10 61.25
C ALA A 542 -23.81 27.22 62.20
N GLU A 543 -24.70 26.93 63.17
CA GLU A 543 -25.11 27.86 64.22
C GLU A 543 -23.99 28.16 65.23
N GLU A 544 -23.13 27.19 65.56
CA GLU A 544 -21.99 27.37 66.47
C GLU A 544 -20.85 28.16 65.84
N LEU A 545 -20.65 28.04 64.52
CA LEU A 545 -19.69 28.85 63.76
C LEU A 545 -20.15 30.30 63.66
N VAL A 546 -21.44 30.55 63.40
CA VAL A 546 -22.01 31.90 63.39
C VAL A 546 -21.95 32.54 64.78
N ALA A 547 -22.28 31.79 65.83
CA ALA A 547 -22.22 32.29 67.21
C ALA A 547 -20.79 32.58 67.70
N ARG A 548 -19.76 31.93 67.12
CA ARG A 548 -18.35 32.22 67.37
C ARG A 548 -17.90 33.46 66.62
N ALA A 549 -18.24 33.55 65.33
CA ALA A 549 -17.93 34.71 64.50
C ALA A 549 -18.59 35.99 65.02
N GLU A 550 -19.84 35.94 65.50
CA GLU A 550 -20.48 37.08 66.16
C GLU A 550 -19.72 37.50 67.43
N ARG A 551 -19.30 36.54 68.26
CA ARG A 551 -18.57 36.83 69.50
C ARG A 551 -17.24 37.52 69.22
N GLU A 552 -16.46 36.97 68.29
CA GLU A 552 -15.18 37.54 67.88
C GLU A 552 -15.36 38.92 67.24
N PHE A 553 -16.41 39.12 66.45
CA PHE A 553 -16.74 40.42 65.88
C PHE A 553 -17.07 41.46 66.96
N TYR A 554 -17.93 41.14 67.93
CA TYR A 554 -18.28 42.08 69.00
C TYR A 554 -17.10 42.36 69.94
N GLU A 555 -16.25 41.37 70.23
CA GLU A 555 -15.02 41.59 71.00
C GLU A 555 -14.05 42.54 70.29
N MET A 556 -13.91 42.41 68.96
CA MET A 556 -13.07 43.28 68.15
C MET A 556 -13.63 44.71 68.09
N VAL A 557 -14.95 44.85 67.96
CA VAL A 557 -15.63 46.15 67.97
C VAL A 557 -15.49 46.83 69.34
N GLU A 558 -15.66 46.11 70.45
CA GLU A 558 -15.45 46.67 71.79
C GLU A 558 -14.00 47.10 72.03
N ALA A 559 -13.04 46.33 71.54
CA ALA A 559 -11.62 46.67 71.62
C ALA A 559 -11.31 47.96 70.85
N GLU A 560 -11.86 48.13 69.65
CA GLU A 560 -11.64 49.32 68.82
C GLU A 560 -12.38 50.55 69.39
N MET A 561 -13.56 50.38 70.00
CA MET A 561 -14.27 51.46 70.71
C MET A 561 -13.50 51.94 71.94
N LYS A 562 -12.95 51.03 72.76
CA LYS A 562 -12.08 51.40 73.90
C LYS A 562 -10.80 52.11 73.47
N LYS A 563 -10.28 51.76 72.30
CA LYS A 563 -9.11 52.41 71.70
C LYS A 563 -9.45 53.83 71.26
N ARG A 564 -10.59 54.03 70.59
CA ARG A 564 -11.09 55.37 70.22
C ARG A 564 -11.39 56.25 71.44
N GLU A 565 -11.99 55.73 72.50
CA GLU A 565 -12.21 56.49 73.74
C GLU A 565 -10.89 56.90 74.43
N LYS A 566 -9.84 56.07 74.32
CA LYS A 566 -8.49 56.43 74.78
C LYS A 566 -7.89 57.53 73.92
N ASP A 567 -8.03 57.41 72.61
CA ASP A 567 -7.49 58.39 71.66
C ASP A 567 -8.19 59.75 71.80
N GLU A 568 -9.52 59.77 71.98
CA GLU A 568 -10.29 61.00 72.25
C GLU A 568 -9.92 61.65 73.61
N LYS A 569 -9.63 60.85 74.64
CA LYS A 569 -9.11 61.39 75.93
C LYS A 569 -7.72 62.02 75.78
N ILE A 570 -6.85 61.41 74.97
CA ILE A 570 -5.51 61.93 74.69
C ILE A 570 -5.61 63.24 73.89
N GLU A 571 -6.57 63.35 72.97
CA GLU A 571 -6.78 64.55 72.16
C GLU A 571 -7.36 65.72 72.98
N ILE A 572 -8.27 65.45 73.92
CA ILE A 572 -8.81 66.46 74.85
C ILE A 572 -7.73 66.98 75.82
N ASP A 573 -6.85 66.11 76.32
CA ASP A 573 -5.73 66.52 77.18
C ASP A 573 -4.70 67.38 76.42
N GLN A 574 -4.46 67.13 75.13
CA GLN A 574 -3.53 67.91 74.30
C GLN A 574 -4.05 69.30 73.93
N ILE A 575 -5.37 69.49 73.79
CA ILE A 575 -5.99 70.79 73.45
C ILE A 575 -5.97 71.77 74.65
N SER A 576 -5.79 71.27 75.88
CA SER A 576 -5.81 72.10 77.10
C SER A 576 -4.51 72.88 77.40
N LEU A 577 -3.43 72.70 76.63
CA LEU A 577 -2.09 73.13 77.05
C LEU A 577 -1.44 74.33 76.32
N HIS A 578 -1.96 74.90 75.22
CA HIS A 578 -1.38 76.16 74.67
C HIS A 578 -2.31 76.99 73.74
N PRO A 579 -2.53 78.32 73.99
CA PRO A 579 -2.87 79.32 72.97
C PRO A 579 -1.55 79.92 72.38
N PRO A 580 -1.45 80.92 71.44
CA PRO A 580 -2.44 81.83 70.85
C PRO A 580 -2.20 82.22 69.33
N MET A 581 -2.90 83.28 68.89
CA MET A 581 -2.50 84.39 67.97
C MET A 581 -2.75 84.37 66.44
N TYR A 582 -3.36 85.49 66.04
CA TYR A 582 -3.79 86.01 64.73
C TYR A 582 -2.62 86.47 63.82
N SER A 583 -2.72 86.33 62.50
CA SER A 583 -2.96 87.47 61.56
C SER A 583 -2.79 87.15 60.06
N GLN A 584 -3.87 87.47 59.33
CA GLN A 584 -4.02 88.11 58.00
C GLN A 584 -3.34 87.58 56.71
N HIS A 585 -4.18 86.89 55.92
CA HIS A 585 -4.49 87.04 54.47
C HIS A 585 -3.51 87.68 53.48
N LYS A 586 -3.18 86.90 52.44
CA LYS A 586 -3.59 87.00 51.00
C LYS A 586 -3.23 85.62 50.40
N GLY A 587 -4.06 84.83 49.73
CA GLY A 587 -5.09 85.15 48.75
C GLY A 587 -4.57 84.71 47.38
N GLU A 588 -4.53 83.40 47.10
CA GLU A 588 -4.35 82.83 45.75
C GLU A 588 -4.81 81.36 45.74
N GLU A 589 -5.39 80.93 44.62
CA GLU A 589 -6.40 79.89 44.49
C GLU A 589 -5.86 78.44 44.51
N ASN A 590 -6.63 77.57 45.18
CA ASN A 590 -6.35 76.13 45.34
C ASN A 590 -6.78 75.31 44.13
N GLN A 591 -5.87 74.50 43.59
CA GLN A 591 -6.19 73.28 42.84
C GLN A 591 -5.83 72.05 43.71
N CYS A 592 -6.86 71.31 44.08
CA CYS A 592 -6.76 70.09 44.89
C CYS A 592 -6.13 68.93 44.11
N CYS A 593 -5.05 68.37 44.65
CA CYS A 593 -4.61 67.02 44.35
C CYS A 593 -5.40 66.03 45.23
N VAL A 594 -6.24 65.20 44.59
CA VAL A 594 -6.86 64.02 45.19
C VAL A 594 -6.04 62.81 44.78
N LEU A 595 -5.44 62.13 45.77
CA LEU A 595 -4.93 60.77 45.65
C LEU A 595 -5.95 59.82 46.28
N GLY A 596 -6.35 58.80 45.52
CA GLY A 596 -6.70 57.50 46.08
C GLY A 596 -8.04 56.90 45.68
N TYR A 597 -7.92 55.80 44.93
CA TYR A 597 -8.73 54.57 45.02
C TYR A 597 -10.05 54.46 44.24
N CYS A 598 -9.97 53.75 43.10
CA CYS A 598 -11.01 52.80 42.71
C CYS A 598 -10.46 51.63 41.86
N SER A 599 -10.81 50.42 42.31
CA SER A 599 -11.02 49.16 41.59
C SER A 599 -9.99 48.62 40.59
N SER A 600 -9.26 47.58 41.01
CA SER A 600 -8.81 46.50 40.12
C SER A 600 -9.02 45.13 40.76
N PHE A 601 -9.96 44.38 40.20
CA PHE A 601 -10.14 42.94 40.36
C PHE A 601 -8.87 42.21 39.88
N THR A 602 -8.33 41.33 40.71
CA THR A 602 -7.35 40.31 40.34
C THR A 602 -8.04 38.97 40.20
N TRP A 603 -7.91 38.32 39.04
CA TRP A 603 -7.94 36.86 38.93
C TRP A 603 -6.71 36.42 38.15
N ASN A 604 -5.99 35.48 38.78
CA ASN A 604 -4.81 34.80 38.31
C ASN A 604 -5.12 33.95 37.09
N ASP A 605 -4.28 34.01 36.06
CA ASP A 605 -3.97 32.83 35.25
C ASP A 605 -2.47 32.84 34.92
N ASN A 606 -1.77 31.90 35.55
CA ASN A 606 -0.38 31.55 35.32
C ASN A 606 -0.39 30.20 34.59
N CYS A 607 0.02 30.18 33.32
CA CYS A 607 0.83 29.13 32.67
C CYS A 607 0.66 29.19 31.14
N MET A 608 1.61 29.79 30.43
CA MET A 608 2.55 29.07 29.56
C MET A 608 3.41 30.08 28.80
N GLY A 609 4.70 29.76 28.78
CA GLY A 609 5.76 30.64 28.34
C GLY A 609 5.97 30.68 26.83
N SER A 610 6.55 31.80 26.44
CA SER A 610 7.57 31.92 25.40
C SER A 610 7.11 31.71 23.95
N PHE A 611 6.52 32.75 23.38
CA PHE A 611 6.77 33.11 21.97
C PHE A 611 7.49 34.46 21.92
N VAL A 612 8.63 34.45 21.24
CA VAL A 612 9.49 35.59 20.94
C VAL A 612 9.24 36.04 19.50
N LEU A 613 8.95 37.33 19.36
CA LEU A 613 9.18 38.29 18.25
C LEU A 613 9.02 37.87 16.76
N CYS A 614 8.21 38.64 16.03
CA CYS A 614 8.63 39.75 15.12
C CYS A 614 7.39 40.23 14.33
N ILE A 615 6.80 41.39 14.66
CA ILE A 615 7.05 42.74 14.09
C ILE A 615 6.69 42.87 12.59
N TYR A 616 5.66 43.69 12.38
CA TYR A 616 5.24 44.35 11.15
C TYR A 616 6.36 45.17 10.49
N CYS A 617 6.43 45.14 9.16
CA CYS A 617 6.68 46.33 8.35
C CYS A 617 5.83 46.27 7.08
N SER A 618 5.53 47.48 6.61
CA SER A 618 4.57 47.94 5.60
C SER A 618 4.53 47.21 4.27
#